data_AF-A0A3N5WVY0-F1
#
_entry.id   AF-A0A3N5WVY0-F1
#
_cell.length_a   1.000
_cell.length_b   1.000
_cell.length_c   1.000
_cell.angle_alpha   90.00
_cell.angle_beta   90.00
_cell.angle_gamma   90.00
#
_symmetry.space_group_name_H-M   'P 1'
#
loop_
_entity.id
_entity.type
_entity.pdbx_description
1 polymer ?
#
loop_
_entity_poly.entity_id
_entity_poly.type
_entity_poly.pdbx_seq_one_letter_code
_entity_poly.pdbx_strand_id
1 'polypeptide(L)'
;METINQSAVSLLWPNGAGTPKSGLLSENAGNDLGINTLAMQMAFPSHLSSRLRDILLSPVDDEATIQYRQEVLEDCLSSPAMMARLEELLPRLAHLGLLASYP
;
A
#
# COMPACT_ATOMS: atom_id res chain seq x y z
N MET A 1 0.62 -2.95 -37.26
CA MET A 1 1.22 -3.82 -36.24
C MET A 1 1.49 -2.90 -35.07
N GLU A 2 0.48 -2.72 -34.21
CA GLU A 2 0.59 -1.82 -33.06
C GLU A 2 1.53 -2.45 -32.05
N THR A 3 2.70 -1.84 -31.88
CA THR A 3 3.64 -2.19 -30.83
C THR A 3 3.00 -1.75 -29.51
N ILE A 4 2.38 -2.69 -28.79
CA ILE A 4 1.96 -2.47 -27.41
C ILE A 4 3.25 -2.30 -26.59
N ASN A 5 3.75 -1.07 -26.51
CA ASN A 5 4.78 -0.71 -25.56
C ASN A 5 4.09 -0.48 -24.21
N GLN A 6 3.57 -1.56 -23.63
CA GLN A 6 3.14 -1.59 -22.24
C GLN A 6 4.43 -1.55 -21.43
N SER A 7 4.79 -0.37 -20.91
CA SER A 7 5.63 -0.32 -19.72
C SER A 7 5.03 -1.29 -18.71
N ALA A 8 5.72 -2.39 -18.45
CA ALA A 8 5.15 -3.51 -17.70
C ALA A 8 4.94 -3.07 -16.25
N VAL A 9 3.70 -2.78 -15.88
CA VAL A 9 3.33 -2.51 -14.48
C VAL A 9 3.72 -3.73 -13.64
N SER A 10 4.55 -3.51 -12.63
CA SER A 10 5.07 -4.59 -11.78
C SER A 10 4.69 -4.36 -10.33
N LEU A 11 3.66 -5.09 -9.87
CA LEU A 11 3.26 -5.12 -8.47
C LEU A 11 4.02 -6.18 -7.64
N LEU A 12 5.08 -6.79 -8.21
CA LEU A 12 5.85 -7.81 -7.51
C LEU A 12 6.89 -7.16 -6.61
N TRP A 13 7.00 -7.67 -5.38
CA TRP A 13 8.09 -7.29 -4.47
C TRP A 13 9.44 -7.57 -5.13
N PRO A 14 10.43 -6.67 -5.03
CA PRO A 14 11.72 -6.88 -5.68
C PRO A 14 12.41 -8.16 -5.19
N ASN A 15 12.90 -8.97 -6.13
CA ASN A 15 13.61 -10.20 -5.80
C ASN A 15 14.86 -9.88 -4.97
N GLY A 16 15.03 -10.56 -3.83
CA GLY A 16 16.18 -10.38 -2.94
C GLY A 16 16.07 -9.17 -2.00
N ALA A 17 15.01 -8.36 -2.08
CA ALA A 17 14.75 -7.35 -1.06
C ALA A 17 14.41 -8.03 0.27
N GLY A 18 15.15 -7.68 1.33
CA GLY A 18 14.91 -8.15 2.68
C GLY A 18 13.56 -7.67 3.24
N THR A 19 13.20 -8.15 4.43
CA THR A 19 12.06 -7.57 5.15
C THR A 19 12.40 -6.11 5.50
N PRO A 20 11.53 -5.15 5.14
CA PRO A 20 11.77 -3.74 5.44
C PRO A 20 12.00 -3.57 6.93
N LYS A 21 13.05 -2.83 7.28
CA LYS A 21 13.24 -2.39 8.66
C LYS A 21 12.36 -1.17 8.88
N SER A 22 11.77 -1.11 10.07
CA SER A 22 10.98 0.04 10.46
C SER A 22 11.25 0.38 11.90
N GLY A 23 11.48 1.67 12.15
CA GLY A 23 11.50 2.24 13.48
C GLY A 23 10.09 2.64 13.86
N LEU A 24 9.54 2.05 14.93
CA LEU A 24 8.27 2.47 15.48
C LEU A 24 8.45 3.84 16.17
N LEU A 25 7.71 4.85 15.72
CA LEU A 25 7.64 6.14 16.37
C LEU A 25 6.98 6.00 17.75
N SER A 26 7.47 6.79 18.71
CA SER A 26 6.83 6.87 20.02
C SER A 26 5.44 7.48 19.91
N GLU A 27 4.56 7.19 20.86
CA GLU A 27 3.22 7.79 20.90
C GLU A 27 3.28 9.33 20.96
N ASN A 28 4.26 9.89 21.68
CA ASN A 28 4.45 11.34 21.74
C ASN A 28 4.79 11.93 20.37
N ALA A 29 5.71 11.31 19.62
CA ALA A 29 6.03 11.73 18.26
C ALA A 29 4.81 11.57 17.33
N GLY A 30 4.05 10.48 17.47
CA GLY A 30 2.82 10.26 16.72
C GLY A 30 1.75 11.31 16.97
N ASN A 31 1.62 11.76 18.23
CA ASN A 31 0.70 12.82 18.62
C ASN A 31 1.14 14.19 18.10
N ASP A 32 2.44 14.53 18.23
CA ASP A 32 3.03 15.77 17.74
C ASP A 32 2.87 15.92 16.22
N LEU A 33 3.10 14.84 15.48
CA LEU A 33 2.90 14.78 14.03
C LEU A 33 1.42 14.65 13.60
N GLY A 34 0.49 14.52 14.55
CA GLY A 34 -0.94 14.38 14.27
C GLY A 34 -1.30 13.13 13.47
N ILE A 35 -0.57 12.02 13.65
CA ILE A 35 -0.72 10.79 12.84
C ILE A 35 -2.15 10.25 12.83
N ASN A 36 -2.85 10.30 13.97
CA ASN A 36 -4.24 9.85 14.06
C ASN A 36 -5.16 10.65 13.12
N THR A 37 -4.99 11.97 13.08
CA THR A 37 -5.76 12.86 12.20
C THR A 37 -5.43 12.58 10.73
N LEU A 38 -4.15 12.44 10.40
CA LEU A 38 -3.72 12.12 9.03
C LEU A 38 -4.32 10.78 8.58
N ALA A 39 -4.19 9.73 9.39
CA ALA A 39 -4.74 8.41 9.07
C ALA A 39 -6.25 8.45 8.85
N MET A 40 -7.00 9.19 9.68
CA MET A 40 -8.44 9.36 9.50
C MET A 40 -8.81 10.09 8.20
N GLN A 41 -8.06 11.13 7.83
CA GLN A 41 -8.32 11.92 6.62
C GLN A 41 -7.90 11.19 5.33
N MET A 42 -6.86 10.36 5.39
CA MET A 42 -6.38 9.56 4.25
C MET A 42 -7.18 8.27 4.04
N ALA A 43 -7.86 7.77 5.06
CA ALA A 43 -8.60 6.52 4.98
C ALA A 43 -9.90 6.69 4.19
N PHE A 44 -9.86 6.33 2.92
CA PHE A 44 -11.05 6.09 2.11
C PHE A 44 -10.97 4.69 1.49
N PRO A 45 -11.79 3.72 1.94
CA PRO A 45 -12.81 3.79 3.00
C PRO A 45 -12.25 3.85 4.44
N SER A 46 -13.06 4.37 5.37
CA SER A 46 -12.68 4.70 6.76
C SER A 46 -12.19 3.51 7.61
N HIS A 47 -12.53 2.28 7.25
CA HIS A 47 -12.09 1.07 7.96
C HIS A 47 -10.58 0.81 7.82
N LEU A 48 -9.90 1.47 6.88
CA LEU A 48 -8.44 1.38 6.71
C LEU A 48 -7.67 2.32 7.64
N SER A 49 -8.34 3.20 8.38
CA SER A 49 -7.71 4.21 9.25
C SER A 49 -6.75 3.62 10.28
N SER A 50 -7.11 2.52 10.95
CA SER A 50 -6.21 1.85 11.92
C SER A 50 -4.94 1.35 11.22
N ARG A 51 -5.09 0.73 10.04
CA ARG A 51 -3.95 0.20 9.31
C ARG A 51 -3.05 1.30 8.74
N LEU A 52 -3.65 2.40 8.25
CA LEU A 52 -2.92 3.58 7.81
C LEU A 52 -2.17 4.23 8.97
N ARG A 53 -2.78 4.33 10.15
CA ARG A 53 -2.12 4.80 11.36
C ARG A 53 -0.89 3.96 11.68
N ASP A 54 -1.01 2.63 11.64
CA ASP A 54 0.10 1.73 11.95
C ASP A 54 1.26 1.85 10.95
N ILE A 55 0.93 2.04 9.66
CA ILE A 55 1.92 2.34 8.61
C ILE A 55 2.61 3.68 8.87
N LEU A 56 1.86 4.72 9.20
CA LEU A 56 2.41 6.07 9.45
C LEU A 56 3.27 6.13 10.73
N LEU A 57 2.96 5.31 11.73
CA LEU A 57 3.78 5.18 12.94
C LEU A 57 5.04 4.34 12.74
N SER A 58 5.10 3.57 11.66
CA SER A 58 6.19 2.66 11.36
C SER A 58 6.82 3.04 10.01
N PRO A 59 7.46 4.22 9.90
CA PRO A 59 8.16 4.61 8.68
C PRO A 59 9.24 3.59 8.35
N VAL A 60 9.38 3.32 7.06
CA VAL A 60 10.44 2.48 6.51
C VAL A 60 11.66 3.36 6.29
N ASP A 61 12.86 2.84 6.58
CA ASP A 61 14.13 3.55 6.42
C ASP A 61 15.02 3.00 5.30
N ASP A 62 14.59 1.92 4.63
CA ASP A 62 15.33 1.34 3.52
C ASP A 62 14.91 1.94 2.15
N GLU A 63 15.90 2.45 1.42
CA GLU A 63 15.74 3.16 0.15
C GLU A 63 15.04 2.29 -0.90
N ALA A 64 15.41 1.02 -1.01
CA ALA A 64 14.86 0.10 -2.00
C ALA A 64 13.34 -0.10 -1.82
N THR A 65 12.86 -0.26 -0.58
CA THR A 65 11.42 -0.35 -0.29
C THR A 65 10.70 0.95 -0.57
N ILE A 66 11.29 2.09 -0.22
CA ILE A 66 10.69 3.39 -0.49
C ILE A 66 10.53 3.59 -1.99
N GLN A 67 11.57 3.33 -2.77
CA GLN A 67 11.55 3.44 -4.23
C GLN A 67 10.50 2.52 -4.84
N TYR A 68 10.49 1.24 -4.46
CA TYR A 68 9.49 0.29 -4.96
C TYR A 68 8.05 0.74 -4.66
N ARG A 69 7.78 1.23 -3.44
CA ARG A 69 6.44 1.74 -3.09
C ARG A 69 6.06 2.97 -3.90
N GLN A 70 7.00 3.84 -4.22
CA GLN A 70 6.77 5.01 -5.07
C GLN A 70 6.50 4.59 -6.52
N GLU A 71 7.22 3.61 -7.06
CA GLU A 71 6.97 3.04 -8.38
C GLU A 71 5.57 2.43 -8.47
N VAL A 72 5.15 1.66 -7.46
CA VAL A 72 3.79 1.11 -7.39
C VAL A 72 2.73 2.21 -7.36
N LEU A 73 2.95 3.28 -6.57
CA LEU A 73 2.03 4.42 -6.53
C LEU A 73 1.95 5.14 -7.89
N GLU A 74 3.09 5.32 -8.56
CA GLU A 74 3.15 5.92 -9.90
C GLU A 74 2.41 5.05 -10.93
N ASP A 75 2.56 3.73 -10.88
CA ASP A 75 1.81 2.79 -11.73
C ASP A 75 0.29 2.90 -11.49
N CYS A 76 -0.13 3.03 -10.22
CA CYS A 76 -1.53 3.25 -9.87
C CYS A 76 -2.07 4.58 -10.40
N LEU A 77 -1.28 5.66 -10.32
CA LEU A 77 -1.68 7.00 -10.78
C LEU A 77 -1.69 7.11 -12.32
N SER A 78 -0.73 6.47 -12.98
CA SER A 78 -0.58 6.50 -14.43
C SER A 78 -1.56 5.60 -15.19
N SER A 79 -2.19 4.63 -14.51
CA SER A 79 -3.15 3.71 -15.11
C SER A 79 -4.50 3.64 -14.36
N PRO A 80 -5.39 4.64 -14.55
CA PRO A 80 -6.73 4.62 -13.95
C PRO A 80 -7.56 3.38 -14.33
N ALA A 81 -7.36 2.85 -15.54
CA ALA A 81 -8.04 1.64 -16.00
C ALA A 81 -7.63 0.40 -15.19
N MET A 82 -6.35 0.28 -14.82
CA MET A 82 -5.89 -0.79 -13.92
C MET A 82 -6.53 -0.63 -12.54
N MET A 83 -6.57 0.59 -12.01
CA MET A 83 -7.17 0.85 -10.70
C MET A 83 -8.64 0.45 -10.65
N ALA A 84 -9.43 0.80 -11.67
CA ALA A 84 -10.82 0.37 -11.76
C ALA A 84 -10.96 -1.17 -11.73
N ARG A 85 -10.07 -1.90 -12.41
CA ARG A 85 -10.06 -3.37 -12.38
C ARG A 85 -9.63 -3.94 -11.03
N LEU A 86 -8.69 -3.30 -10.35
CA LEU A 86 -8.30 -3.68 -8.99
C LEU A 86 -9.45 -3.45 -8.00
N GLU A 87 -10.17 -2.33 -8.10
CA GLU A 87 -11.35 -2.06 -7.29
C GLU A 87 -12.46 -3.10 -7.48
N GLU A 88 -12.64 -3.63 -8.70
CA GLU A 88 -13.56 -4.75 -8.98
C GLU A 88 -13.05 -6.09 -8.41
N LEU A 89 -11.74 -6.34 -8.46
CA LEU A 89 -11.13 -7.63 -8.13
C LEU A 89 -10.86 -7.81 -6.63
N LEU A 90 -10.34 -6.79 -5.95
CA LEU A 90 -9.88 -6.86 -4.56
C LEU A 90 -10.97 -7.34 -3.58
N PRO A 91 -12.24 -6.89 -3.67
CA PRO A 91 -13.31 -7.41 -2.82
C PRO A 91 -13.55 -8.92 -2.98
N ARG A 92 -13.39 -9.45 -4.21
CA ARG A 92 -13.55 -10.88 -4.49
C ARG A 92 -12.41 -11.70 -3.89
N LEU A 93 -11.17 -11.18 -3.95
CA LEU A 93 -10.01 -11.80 -3.31
C LEU A 93 -10.13 -11.78 -1.78
N ALA A 94 -10.59 -10.67 -1.20
CA ALA A 94 -10.84 -10.58 0.24
C ALA A 94 -11.87 -11.61 0.70
N HIS A 95 -12.95 -11.80 -0.07
CA HIS A 95 -13.95 -12.83 0.21
C HIS A 95 -13.37 -14.25 0.22
N LEU A 96 -12.49 -14.57 -0.74
CA LEU A 96 -11.82 -15.89 -0.78
C LEU A 96 -10.88 -16.11 0.43
N GLY A 97 -10.14 -15.08 0.86
CA GLY A 97 -9.28 -15.17 2.04
C GLY A 97 -10.06 -15.41 3.34
N LEU A 98 -11.25 -14.83 3.46
CA LEU A 98 -12.16 -15.08 4.58
C LEU A 98 -12.70 -16.51 4.58
N LEU A 99 -13.06 -17.07 3.42
CA LEU A 99 -13.51 -18.46 3.30
C LEU A 99 -12.39 -19.46 3.64
N ALA A 100 -11.15 -19.16 3.26
CA ALA A 100 -9.98 -20.00 3.60
C ALA A 100 -9.62 -19.95 5.10
N SER A 101 -10.17 -18.98 5.84
CA SER A 101 -9.96 -18.81 7.28
C SER A 101 -11.08 -19.45 8.12
N TYR A 102 -12.08 -20.08 7.48
CA TYR A 102 -13.13 -20.85 8.15
C TYR A 102 -12.73 -22.34 8.19
N PRO A 103 -12.68 -22.97 9.38
CA PRO A 103 -12.28 -24.37 9.53
C PRO A 103 -13.32 -25.36 8.98
#